data_AF-A0A1C6AQV7-F1
#
_entry.id   AF-A0A1C6AQV7-F1
#
_cell.length_a   1.000
_cell.length_b   1.000
_cell.length_c   1.000
_cell.angle_alpha   90.00
_cell.angle_beta   90.00
_cell.angle_gamma   90.00
#
_symmetry.space_group_name_H-M   'P 1'
#
loop_
_entity.id
_entity.type
_entity.pdbx_description
1 polymer ?
#
loop_
_entity_poly.entity_id
_entity_poly.type
_entity_poly.pdbx_seq_one_letter_code
_entity_poly.pdbx_strand_id
1 'polypeptide(L)'
;MHIKELKSFQNGSLYALELDQLNVTDPFDQFALGREYLGYYYVTSEDIYYMPSDTGGYTEEKNEIIISGLESDEDLFLKEWTIVCCENGTADVVDDAGYHAFVEADGEKRIFRYYNDYFYGSKDYLLMVWEKGKGIVYYMHGNGQKNMHVEFGTDLKKQQKEDYGYPYKLFH
;
A
#
# COMPACT_ATOMS: atom_id res chain seq x y z
N MET A 1 12.44 2.88 7.80
CA MET A 1 11.21 2.07 7.64
C MET A 1 11.23 1.02 8.73
N HIS A 2 10.17 1.00 9.52
CA HIS A 2 9.91 0.04 10.55
C HIS A 2 8.86 -0.95 10.06
N ILE A 3 9.22 -2.22 10.04
CA ILE A 3 8.29 -3.34 9.83
C ILE A 3 8.11 -4.00 11.18
N LYS A 4 6.91 -3.93 11.74
CA LYS A 4 6.58 -4.57 13.01
C LYS A 4 5.65 -5.74 12.75
N GLU A 5 6.10 -6.95 13.03
CA GLU A 5 5.21 -8.11 13.12
C GLU A 5 4.34 -7.96 14.37
N LEU A 6 3.02 -7.98 14.19
CA LEU A 6 2.05 -7.89 15.27
C LEU A 6 1.67 -9.27 15.79
N LYS A 7 1.47 -10.23 14.87
CA LYS A 7 1.12 -11.62 15.19
C LYS A 7 1.35 -12.53 14.00
N SER A 8 1.79 -13.75 14.29
CA SER A 8 1.81 -14.86 13.34
C SER A 8 0.64 -15.80 13.59
N PHE A 9 -0.04 -16.20 12.52
CA PHE A 9 -1.18 -17.09 12.48
C PHE A 9 -0.79 -18.38 11.76
N GLN A 10 -1.73 -19.32 11.63
CA GLN A 10 -1.48 -20.55 10.90
C GLN A 10 -1.30 -20.31 9.39
N ASN A 11 -2.05 -19.37 8.81
CA ASN A 11 -2.13 -19.15 7.38
C ASN A 11 -1.31 -17.94 6.88
N GLY A 12 -0.76 -17.15 7.81
CA GLY A 12 -0.01 -15.94 7.47
C GLY A 12 0.46 -15.16 8.67
N SER A 13 1.09 -14.02 8.41
CA SER A 13 1.62 -13.12 9.43
C SER A 13 1.13 -11.70 9.20
N LEU A 14 0.73 -11.03 10.28
CA LEU A 14 0.24 -9.66 10.28
C LEU A 14 1.38 -8.70 10.63
N TYR A 15 1.58 -7.69 9.77
CA TYR A 15 2.57 -6.64 9.92
C TYR A 15 1.92 -5.25 9.93
N ALA A 16 2.55 -4.32 10.64
CA ALA A 16 2.30 -2.88 10.53
C ALA A 16 3.58 -2.19 10.03
N LEU A 17 3.45 -1.35 9.01
CA LEU A 17 4.59 -0.68 8.36
C LEU A 17 4.58 0.82 8.65
N GLU A 18 5.71 1.35 9.13
CA GLU A 18 5.86 2.77 9.46
C GLU A 18 7.12 3.34 8.82
N LEU A 19 7.06 4.61 8.43
CA LEU A 19 8.21 5.36 7.94
C LEU A 19 8.78 6.27 9.01
N ASP A 20 10.11 6.32 9.03
CA ASP A 20 10.84 7.31 9.81
C ASP A 20 10.79 8.65 9.08
N GLN A 21 10.40 9.70 9.80
CA GLN A 21 10.58 11.05 9.31
C GLN A 21 12.07 11.34 9.19
N LEU A 22 12.54 11.61 7.96
CA LEU A 22 13.88 12.13 7.75
C LEU A 22 13.95 13.58 8.26
N ASN A 23 15.12 13.99 8.74
CA ASN A 23 15.36 15.40 9.08
C ASN A 23 15.21 16.26 7.82
N VAL A 24 14.09 16.97 7.71
CA VAL A 24 13.77 17.86 6.60
C VAL A 24 13.78 19.30 7.08
N THR A 25 14.32 20.20 6.26
CA THR A 25 14.35 21.63 6.54
C THR A 25 13.11 22.35 6.02
N ASP A 26 12.44 21.80 5.00
CA ASP A 26 11.19 22.33 4.47
C ASP A 26 10.00 21.73 5.25
N PRO A 27 9.14 22.55 5.88
CA PRO A 27 7.92 22.08 6.53
C PRO A 27 6.96 21.34 5.60
N PHE A 28 7.01 21.56 4.28
CA PHE A 28 6.19 20.85 3.31
C PHE A 28 6.68 19.41 3.04
N ASP A 29 7.94 19.10 3.39
CA ASP A 29 8.53 17.77 3.27
C ASP A 29 8.31 16.91 4.54
N GLN A 30 7.70 17.47 5.59
CA GLN A 30 7.30 16.69 6.76
C GLN A 30 6.10 15.81 6.43
N PHE A 31 6.13 14.56 6.88
CA PHE A 31 4.97 13.71 6.95
C PHE A 31 3.89 14.41 7.78
N ALA A 32 2.69 14.41 7.23
CA ALA A 32 1.51 14.99 7.84
C ALA A 32 0.34 14.08 7.51
N LEU A 33 -0.72 14.17 8.32
CA LEU A 33 -1.94 13.37 8.12
C LEU A 33 -1.69 11.86 8.18
N GLY A 34 -0.77 11.40 9.04
CA GLY A 34 -0.51 9.97 9.25
C GLY A 34 0.15 9.26 8.07
N ARG A 35 0.79 9.98 7.15
CA ARG A 35 1.46 9.41 5.96
C ARG A 35 2.64 8.51 6.31
N GLU A 36 3.18 8.67 7.51
CA GLU A 36 4.16 7.78 8.11
C GLU A 36 3.61 6.35 8.32
N TYR A 37 2.29 6.19 8.50
CA TYR A 37 1.64 4.90 8.71
C TYR A 37 1.22 4.30 7.36
N LEU A 38 2.01 3.35 6.86
CA LEU A 38 1.78 2.72 5.55
C LEU A 38 0.68 1.67 5.56
N GLY A 39 0.05 1.40 6.70
CA GLY A 39 -1.05 0.44 6.89
C GLY A 39 -0.61 -0.92 7.42
N TYR A 40 -1.62 -1.79 7.50
CA TYR A 40 -1.51 -3.17 7.93
C TYR A 40 -1.41 -4.10 6.73
N TYR A 41 -0.56 -5.12 6.85
CA TYR A 41 -0.31 -6.10 5.80
C TYR A 41 -0.45 -7.50 6.37
N TYR A 42 -1.37 -8.28 5.83
CA TYR A 42 -1.49 -9.70 6.15
C TYR A 42 -0.88 -10.52 5.01
N VAL A 43 0.22 -11.22 5.30
CA VAL A 43 1.02 -11.93 4.31
C VAL A 43 0.77 -13.43 4.46
N THR A 44 0.20 -14.04 3.43
CA THR A 44 0.01 -15.49 3.33
C THR A 44 1.05 -16.11 2.40
N SER A 45 0.96 -17.40 2.14
CA SER A 45 1.82 -18.06 1.15
C SER A 45 1.52 -17.67 -0.30
N GLU A 46 0.31 -17.15 -0.56
CA GLU A 46 -0.18 -16.87 -1.92
C GLU A 46 -0.32 -15.37 -2.18
N ASP A 47 -0.81 -14.63 -1.18
CA ASP A 47 -1.24 -13.24 -1.34
C ASP A 47 -0.74 -12.33 -0.21
N ILE A 48 -0.72 -11.04 -0.51
CA ILE A 48 -0.57 -9.97 0.49
C ILE A 48 -1.84 -9.13 0.49
N TYR A 49 -2.49 -9.07 1.64
CA TYR A 49 -3.68 -8.27 1.91
C TYR A 49 -3.28 -6.98 2.62
N TYR A 50 -3.96 -5.90 2.29
CA TYR A 50 -3.71 -4.56 2.78
C TYR A 50 -4.96 -3.96 3.43
N MET A 51 -4.75 -3.30 4.56
CA MET A 51 -5.74 -2.42 5.17
C MET A 51 -5.08 -1.09 5.55
N PRO A 52 -5.65 0.06 5.15
CA PRO A 52 -5.09 1.36 5.49
C PRO A 52 -5.09 1.62 7.00
N SER A 53 -4.06 2.32 7.46
CA SER A 53 -4.09 2.95 8.80
C SER A 53 -4.85 4.26 8.71
N ASP A 54 -5.48 4.68 9.81
CA ASP A 54 -5.96 6.05 9.94
C ASP A 54 -4.82 6.99 10.39
N THR A 55 -5.15 8.27 10.53
CA THR A 55 -4.20 9.31 10.97
C THR A 55 -3.76 9.16 12.42
N GLY A 56 -4.42 8.31 13.21
CA GLY A 56 -4.09 8.03 14.61
C GLY A 56 -3.04 6.93 14.78
N GLY A 57 -2.62 6.29 13.68
CA GLY A 57 -1.57 5.28 13.67
C GLY A 57 -1.96 3.97 14.36
N TYR A 58 -0.92 3.24 14.79
CA TYR A 58 -1.01 1.88 15.32
C TYR A 58 -1.25 1.87 16.84
N THR A 59 -2.52 1.85 17.26
CA THR A 59 -2.89 1.70 18.68
C THR A 59 -3.03 0.23 19.06
N GLU A 60 -2.84 -0.09 20.34
CA GLU A 60 -3.06 -1.44 20.87
C GLU A 60 -4.50 -1.91 20.61
N GLU A 61 -5.49 -1.06 20.87
CA GLU A 61 -6.92 -1.34 20.61
C GLU A 61 -7.20 -1.73 19.15
N LYS A 62 -6.65 -1.00 18.17
CA LYS A 62 -6.81 -1.35 16.76
C LYS A 62 -6.13 -2.65 16.41
N ASN A 63 -4.91 -2.84 16.90
CA ASN A 63 -4.17 -4.08 16.67
C ASN A 63 -4.97 -5.28 17.22
N GLU A 64 -5.59 -5.16 18.39
CA GLU A 64 -6.43 -6.20 18.99
C GLU A 64 -7.69 -6.47 18.17
N ILE A 65 -8.37 -5.45 17.65
CA ILE A 65 -9.54 -5.61 16.78
C ILE A 65 -9.17 -6.41 15.53
N ILE A 66 -8.07 -6.04 14.87
CA ILE A 66 -7.59 -6.70 13.66
C ILE A 66 -7.20 -8.15 13.93
N ILE A 67 -6.43 -8.36 15.00
CA ILE A 67 -5.99 -9.69 15.41
C ILE A 67 -7.20 -10.57 15.72
N SER A 68 -8.18 -10.06 16.48
CA SER A 68 -9.38 -10.81 16.84
C SER A 68 -10.23 -11.16 15.63
N GLY A 69 -10.34 -10.26 14.65
CA GLY A 69 -11.04 -10.51 13.38
C GLY A 69 -10.42 -11.68 12.63
N LEU A 70 -9.09 -11.65 12.43
CA LEU A 70 -8.33 -12.73 11.79
C LEU A 70 -8.42 -14.07 12.55
N GLU A 71 -8.44 -14.04 13.89
CA GLU A 71 -8.60 -15.27 14.69
C GLU A 71 -10.02 -15.86 14.62
N SER A 72 -11.03 -15.01 14.48
CA SER A 72 -12.43 -15.45 14.53
C SER A 72 -12.89 -16.10 13.22
N ASP A 73 -12.56 -15.48 12.09
CA ASP A 73 -12.96 -15.90 10.74
C ASP A 73 -12.11 -15.13 9.73
N GLU A 74 -10.93 -15.68 9.43
CA GLU A 74 -9.94 -15.09 8.53
C GLU A 74 -10.54 -14.79 7.15
N ASP A 75 -11.22 -15.75 6.54
CA ASP A 75 -11.79 -15.62 5.19
C ASP A 75 -12.86 -14.53 5.12
N LEU A 76 -13.71 -14.43 6.15
CA LEU A 76 -14.72 -13.36 6.22
C LEU A 76 -14.05 -12.01 6.44
N PHE A 77 -13.06 -11.93 7.32
CA PHE A 77 -12.41 -10.68 7.68
C PHE A 77 -11.59 -10.10 6.52
N LEU A 78 -10.90 -10.96 5.75
CA LEU A 78 -10.11 -10.55 4.59
C LEU A 78 -10.94 -10.07 3.40
N LYS A 79 -12.28 -10.27 3.38
CA LYS A 79 -13.14 -9.68 2.33
C LYS A 79 -13.18 -8.16 2.36
N GLU A 80 -12.93 -7.56 3.53
CA GLU A 80 -12.84 -6.12 3.70
C GLU A 80 -11.44 -5.58 3.40
N TRP A 81 -10.47 -6.45 3.10
CA TRP A 81 -9.08 -6.10 2.83
C TRP A 81 -8.80 -6.12 1.33
N THR A 82 -7.83 -5.31 0.90
CA THR A 82 -7.45 -5.22 -0.51
C THR A 82 -6.25 -6.13 -0.80
N ILE A 83 -6.35 -7.00 -1.80
CA ILE A 83 -5.17 -7.76 -2.28
C ILE A 83 -4.24 -6.79 -3.02
N VAL A 84 -2.99 -6.67 -2.56
CA VAL A 84 -1.97 -5.78 -3.13
C VAL A 84 -0.79 -6.52 -3.75
N CYS A 85 -0.71 -7.84 -3.59
CA CYS A 85 0.25 -8.69 -4.26
C CYS A 85 -0.31 -10.11 -4.36
N CYS A 86 -0.34 -10.67 -5.56
CA CYS A 86 -0.71 -12.06 -5.83
C CYS A 86 -0.04 -12.52 -7.13
N GLU A 87 0.20 -13.82 -7.31
CA GLU A 87 1.02 -14.31 -8.44
C GLU A 87 0.43 -13.95 -9.81
N ASN A 88 -0.89 -13.98 -10.00
CA ASN A 88 -1.49 -13.75 -11.32
C ASN A 88 -2.00 -12.31 -11.53
N GLY A 89 -1.89 -11.45 -10.52
CA GLY A 89 -2.59 -10.18 -10.51
C GLY A 89 -4.11 -10.33 -10.29
N THR A 90 -4.81 -9.20 -10.31
CA THR A 90 -6.26 -9.13 -10.19
C THR A 90 -6.86 -8.37 -11.37
N ALA A 91 -8.15 -8.56 -11.62
CA ALA A 91 -8.86 -7.77 -12.62
C ALA A 91 -8.98 -6.30 -12.17
N ASP A 92 -8.90 -5.38 -13.11
CA ASP A 92 -9.27 -3.98 -12.89
C ASP A 92 -10.79 -3.87 -12.74
N VAL A 93 -11.23 -3.78 -11.49
CA VAL A 93 -12.64 -3.61 -11.12
C VAL A 93 -12.85 -2.18 -10.64
N VAL A 94 -13.82 -1.52 -11.25
CA VAL A 94 -14.24 -0.17 -10.89
C VAL A 94 -15.45 -0.25 -9.98
N ASP A 95 -15.40 0.42 -8.84
CA ASP A 95 -16.56 0.54 -7.96
C ASP A 95 -17.56 1.60 -8.45
N ASP A 96 -18.73 1.68 -7.81
CA ASP A 96 -19.78 2.64 -8.17
C ASP A 96 -19.35 4.11 -7.98
N ALA A 97 -18.28 4.36 -7.23
CA ALA A 97 -17.68 5.68 -7.00
C ALA A 97 -16.55 6.00 -7.99
N GLY A 98 -16.23 5.09 -8.92
CA GLY A 98 -15.18 5.27 -9.92
C GLY A 98 -13.76 4.96 -9.43
N TYR A 99 -13.61 4.28 -8.28
CA TYR A 99 -12.31 3.81 -7.81
C TYR A 99 -11.93 2.49 -8.48
N HIS A 100 -10.70 2.43 -8.93
CA HIS A 100 -10.02 1.24 -9.42
C HIS A 100 -9.14 0.69 -8.30
N ALA A 101 -9.11 -0.63 -8.14
CA ALA A 101 -8.19 -1.32 -7.24
C ALA A 101 -7.75 -2.64 -7.88
N PHE A 102 -6.49 -2.74 -8.31
CA PHE A 102 -6.02 -3.98 -8.94
C PHE A 102 -4.51 -4.20 -8.86
N VAL A 103 -4.10 -5.45 -9.06
CA VAL A 103 -2.70 -5.86 -9.13
C VAL A 103 -2.36 -6.24 -10.56
N GLU A 104 -1.41 -5.54 -11.15
CA GLU A 104 -0.81 -5.86 -12.44
C GLU A 104 0.40 -6.79 -12.24
N ALA A 105 0.45 -7.89 -12.99
CA ALA A 105 1.59 -8.80 -13.00
C ALA A 105 2.56 -8.43 -14.14
N ASP A 106 3.75 -7.96 -13.79
CA ASP A 106 4.81 -7.56 -14.73
C ASP A 106 6.11 -8.32 -14.42
N GLY A 107 6.29 -9.48 -15.04
CA GLY A 107 7.44 -10.35 -14.77
C GLY A 107 7.55 -10.72 -13.30
N GLU A 108 8.66 -10.32 -12.66
CA GLU A 108 8.90 -10.53 -11.22
C GLU A 108 8.25 -9.49 -10.32
N LYS A 109 7.58 -8.48 -10.90
CA LYS A 109 6.91 -7.39 -10.17
C LYS A 109 5.40 -7.61 -10.07
N ARG A 110 4.83 -7.24 -8.94
CA ARG A 110 3.38 -7.05 -8.74
C ARG A 110 3.12 -5.60 -8.41
N ILE A 111 2.36 -4.94 -9.27
CA ILE A 111 2.11 -3.50 -9.22
C ILE A 111 0.66 -3.30 -8.81
N PHE A 112 0.43 -3.00 -7.53
CA PHE A 112 -0.88 -2.62 -7.05
C PHE A 112 -1.19 -1.17 -7.38
N ARG A 113 -2.35 -0.92 -7.97
CA ARG A 113 -2.85 0.40 -8.35
C ARG A 113 -4.20 0.64 -7.71
N TYR A 114 -4.32 1.78 -7.03
CA TYR A 114 -5.57 2.33 -6.55
C TYR A 114 -5.67 3.80 -6.96
N TYR A 115 -6.74 4.17 -7.65
CA TYR A 115 -6.99 5.53 -8.12
C TYR A 115 -8.47 5.72 -8.49
N ASN A 116 -8.88 6.96 -8.75
CA ASN A 116 -10.25 7.27 -9.15
C ASN A 116 -10.33 8.03 -10.49
N ASP A 117 -11.23 7.59 -11.37
CA ASP A 117 -11.45 8.17 -12.70
C ASP A 117 -12.09 9.57 -12.66
N TYR A 118 -12.77 9.93 -11.57
CA TYR A 118 -13.50 11.19 -11.42
C TYR A 118 -12.58 12.41 -11.56
N PHE A 119 -12.72 13.19 -12.63
CA PHE A 119 -11.80 14.28 -12.99
C PHE A 119 -11.81 15.51 -12.08
N TYR A 120 -12.79 15.66 -11.17
CA TYR A 120 -12.94 16.88 -10.36
C TYR A 120 -12.53 16.66 -8.89
N GLY A 121 -11.70 17.55 -8.34
CA GLY A 121 -11.36 17.55 -6.91
C GLY A 121 -10.12 16.74 -6.51
N SER A 122 -10.02 16.49 -5.21
CA SER A 122 -8.87 15.89 -4.52
C SER A 122 -8.89 14.36 -4.64
N LYS A 123 -8.14 13.79 -5.59
CA LYS A 123 -8.12 12.35 -5.85
C LYS A 123 -7.10 11.63 -4.99
N ASP A 124 -7.54 10.62 -4.25
CA ASP A 124 -6.65 9.68 -3.59
C ASP A 124 -6.03 8.73 -4.62
N TYR A 125 -4.77 8.39 -4.44
CA TYR A 125 -4.12 7.35 -5.23
C TYR A 125 -3.08 6.63 -4.37
N LEU A 126 -2.92 5.34 -4.64
CA LEU A 126 -1.97 4.47 -3.98
C LEU A 126 -1.34 3.53 -5.01
N LEU A 127 -0.02 3.45 -5.01
CA LEU A 127 0.77 2.57 -5.88
C LEU A 127 1.78 1.83 -5.00
N MET A 128 1.75 0.50 -5.03
CA MET A 128 2.74 -0.33 -4.37
C MET A 128 3.35 -1.28 -5.39
N VAL A 129 4.68 -1.43 -5.36
CA VAL A 129 5.38 -2.40 -6.21
C VAL A 129 6.10 -3.39 -5.33
N TRP A 130 5.75 -4.66 -5.50
CA TRP A 130 6.42 -5.80 -4.89
C TRP A 130 7.29 -6.48 -5.94
N GLU A 131 8.52 -6.83 -5.58
CA GLU A 131 9.42 -7.61 -6.44
C GLU A 131 9.79 -8.93 -5.75
N LYS A 132 9.67 -10.03 -6.50
CA LYS A 132 9.94 -11.38 -6.00
C LYS A 132 11.36 -11.47 -5.42
N GLY A 133 11.46 -11.98 -4.19
CA GLY A 133 12.73 -12.10 -3.46
C GLY A 133 13.28 -10.79 -2.87
N LYS A 134 12.64 -9.63 -3.11
CA LYS A 134 13.02 -8.34 -2.50
C LYS A 134 11.95 -7.75 -1.59
N GLY A 135 10.68 -8.11 -1.79
CA GLY A 135 9.55 -7.53 -1.06
C GLY A 135 9.11 -6.22 -1.70
N ILE A 136 8.59 -5.28 -0.91
CA ILE A 136 8.16 -3.97 -1.41
C ILE A 136 9.38 -3.16 -1.84
N VAL A 137 9.38 -2.66 -3.07
CA VAL A 137 10.47 -1.86 -3.67
C VAL A 137 10.04 -0.43 -3.95
N TYR A 138 8.73 -0.17 -4.00
CA TYR A 138 8.18 1.17 -4.24
C TYR A 138 6.83 1.34 -3.57
N TYR A 139 6.60 2.51 -2.97
CA TYR A 139 5.33 2.93 -2.39
C TYR A 139 5.07 4.39 -2.74
N MET A 140 3.84 4.68 -3.13
CA MET A 140 3.41 6.04 -3.43
C MET A 140 1.98 6.23 -2.95
N HIS A 141 1.73 7.26 -2.15
CA HIS A 141 0.41 7.58 -1.63
C HIS A 141 0.21 9.09 -1.67
N GLY A 142 -0.94 9.54 -2.14
CA GLY A 142 -1.19 10.97 -2.13
C GLY A 142 -2.56 11.37 -2.59
N ASN A 143 -2.81 12.66 -2.42
CA ASN A 143 -4.07 13.29 -2.78
C ASN A 143 -3.81 14.51 -3.67
N GLY A 144 -4.26 14.45 -4.93
CA GLY A 144 -4.05 15.52 -5.91
C GLY A 144 -2.56 15.78 -6.19
N GLN A 145 -2.09 17.00 -5.87
CA GLN A 145 -0.67 17.38 -6.02
C GLN A 145 0.21 16.97 -4.83
N LYS A 146 -0.39 16.48 -3.73
CA LYS A 146 0.34 16.16 -2.49
C LYS A 146 0.67 14.68 -2.44
N ASN A 147 1.82 14.33 -2.98
CA ASN A 147 2.22 12.95 -3.24
C ASN A 147 3.47 12.59 -2.43
N MET A 148 3.42 11.48 -1.70
CA MET A 148 4.59 10.90 -1.05
C MET A 148 5.08 9.73 -1.90
N HIS A 149 6.35 9.75 -2.27
CA HIS A 149 7.01 8.69 -3.03
C HIS A 149 8.13 8.11 -2.17
N VAL A 150 8.20 6.79 -2.06
CA VAL A 150 9.18 6.07 -1.25
C VAL A 150 9.69 4.89 -2.06
N GLU A 151 10.99 4.89 -2.33
CA GLU A 151 11.69 3.76 -2.97
C GLU A 151 12.44 2.98 -1.89
N PHE A 152 12.31 1.65 -1.90
CA PHE A 152 12.96 0.76 -0.94
C PHE A 152 14.05 -0.05 -1.62
N GLY A 153 15.19 -0.20 -0.94
CA GLY A 153 16.22 -1.18 -1.35
C GLY A 153 17.27 -0.72 -2.37
N THR A 154 17.35 0.56 -2.76
CA THR A 154 18.38 1.01 -3.72
C THR A 154 18.82 2.47 -3.56
N ASP A 155 20.06 2.75 -4.02
CA ASP A 155 20.65 4.10 -4.10
C ASP A 155 19.83 4.98 -5.07
N LEU A 156 19.19 6.02 -4.52
CA LEU A 156 18.13 6.87 -5.12
C LEU A 156 18.45 7.44 -6.52
N LYS A 157 19.72 7.51 -6.92
CA LYS A 157 20.13 8.14 -8.18
C LYS A 157 19.93 7.29 -9.43
N LYS A 158 19.67 5.98 -9.31
CA LYS A 158 19.60 5.07 -10.46
C LYS A 158 18.18 4.61 -10.83
N GLN A 159 17.27 4.55 -9.86
CA GLN A 159 15.90 4.04 -10.04
C GLN A 159 14.82 5.10 -10.30
N GLN A 160 15.07 6.39 -9.99
CA GLN A 160 14.20 7.50 -10.41
C GLN A 160 13.94 7.58 -11.93
N LYS A 161 14.66 6.80 -12.75
CA LYS A 161 14.45 6.71 -14.20
C LYS A 161 13.39 5.69 -14.61
N GLU A 162 12.96 4.81 -13.71
CA GLU A 162 11.99 3.76 -14.00
C GLU A 162 10.57 4.32 -13.81
N ASP A 163 9.92 4.66 -14.92
CA ASP A 163 8.54 5.15 -14.93
C ASP A 163 7.59 3.95 -14.78
N TYR A 164 7.04 3.76 -13.57
CA TYR A 164 6.04 2.73 -13.27
C TYR A 164 4.66 3.00 -13.90
N GLY A 165 4.56 4.00 -14.77
CA GLY A 165 3.33 4.46 -15.38
C GLY A 165 2.54 5.33 -14.41
N TYR A 166 2.34 6.59 -14.79
CA TYR A 166 1.39 7.46 -14.10
C TYR A 166 -0.05 7.02 -14.45
N PRO A 167 -0.92 6.71 -13.47
CA PRO A 167 -2.27 6.23 -13.75
C PRO A 167 -3.12 7.23 -14.56
N TYR A 168 -2.75 8.52 -14.56
CA TYR A 168 -3.41 9.55 -15.36
C TYR A 168 -2.76 9.83 -16.72
N LYS A 169 -1.88 8.96 -17.26
CA LYS A 169 -1.48 9.06 -18.68
C LYS A 169 -2.64 8.62 -19.57
N LEU A 170 -3.64 9.50 -19.67
CA LEU A 170 -4.66 9.42 -20.70
C LEU A 170 -4.01 9.62 -22.06
N PHE A 171 -4.32 8.70 -22.96
CA PHE A 171 -4.15 8.71 -24.41
C PHE A 171 -4.09 10.14 -24.98
N HIS A 172 -3.02 10.45 -25.70
CA HIS A 172 -3.04 11.50 -26.74
C HIS A 172 -3.35 10.84 -28.07
#